data_AF-A0A8H4LR82-F1
#
_entry.id   AF-A0A8H4LR82-F1
#
_cell.length_a   1.000
_cell.length_b   1.000
_cell.length_c   1.000
_cell.angle_alpha   90.00
_cell.angle_beta   90.00
_cell.angle_gamma   90.00
#
_symmetry.space_group_name_H-M   'P 1'
#
loop_
_entity.id
_entity.type
_entity.pdbx_description
1 polymer ?
#
loop_
_entity_poly.entity_id
_entity_poly.type
_entity_poly.pdbx_seq_one_letter_code
_entity_poly.pdbx_strand_id
1 'polypeptide(L)'
;MSHSRQNQLQQHPSPPTSQSHHTATMPPALSTAPLFWSGPLRYCRWAARERPALFWSVVIGAAGPIGMPIVPPIRHYFGDIDPAPVPVTYPVPTGPRKQLSGYDD
;
A
#
# COMPACT_ATOMS: atom_id res chain seq x y z
N MET A 1 -56.79 -73.36 19.69
CA MET A 1 -56.70 -72.54 20.91
C MET A 1 -55.28 -72.02 21.03
N SER A 2 -55.11 -70.75 21.39
CA SER A 2 -53.91 -70.22 22.06
C SER A 2 -52.65 -70.08 21.19
N HIS A 3 -52.11 -68.91 20.83
CA HIS A 3 -52.41 -67.53 21.18
C HIS A 3 -51.80 -66.63 20.09
N SER A 4 -52.68 -65.91 19.39
CA SER A 4 -52.35 -64.61 18.82
C SER A 4 -52.30 -63.62 19.98
N ARG A 5 -51.11 -63.24 20.41
CA ARG A 5 -50.83 -62.07 21.27
C ARG A 5 -49.39 -61.65 21.01
N GLN A 6 -49.24 -60.51 20.35
CA GLN A 6 -48.68 -59.31 20.98
C GLN A 6 -47.15 -59.44 21.16
N ASN A 7 -46.35 -58.88 20.26
CA ASN A 7 -46.13 -57.43 20.15
C ASN A 7 -45.70 -56.86 21.52
N GLN A 8 -44.50 -56.29 21.57
CA GLN A 8 -43.71 -55.89 22.77
C GLN A 8 -42.93 -57.05 23.38
N LEU A 9 -41.63 -57.20 23.16
CA LEU A 9 -40.60 -56.38 23.80
C LEU A 9 -39.27 -56.63 23.06
N GLN A 10 -38.95 -55.84 22.05
CA GLN A 10 -37.57 -55.43 21.82
C GLN A 10 -37.63 -54.18 20.94
N GLN A 11 -38.10 -53.10 21.56
CA GLN A 11 -37.77 -51.77 21.10
C GLN A 11 -36.25 -51.69 21.12
N HIS A 12 -35.62 -51.88 19.96
CA HIS A 12 -34.22 -51.51 19.79
C HIS A 12 -34.21 -50.00 20.00
N PRO A 13 -33.52 -49.47 21.03
CA PRO A 13 -33.36 -48.04 21.13
C PRO A 13 -32.62 -47.62 19.87
N SER A 14 -33.23 -46.74 19.08
CA SER A 14 -32.49 -45.92 18.12
C SER A 14 -31.27 -45.38 18.87
N PRO A 15 -30.04 -45.44 18.31
CA PRO A 15 -28.98 -44.67 18.92
C PRO A 15 -29.50 -43.23 19.03
N PRO A 16 -29.36 -42.54 20.18
CA PRO A 16 -29.39 -41.10 20.10
C PRO A 16 -28.24 -40.77 19.15
N THR A 17 -28.57 -40.37 17.93
CA THR A 17 -27.68 -39.56 17.12
C THR A 17 -27.47 -38.32 17.97
N SER A 18 -26.50 -38.42 18.87
CA SER A 18 -25.87 -37.31 19.52
C SER A 18 -25.27 -36.55 18.35
N GLN A 19 -26.06 -35.62 17.82
CA GLN A 19 -25.56 -34.53 17.02
C GLN A 19 -24.59 -33.81 17.95
N SER A 20 -23.37 -34.33 18.02
CA SER A 20 -22.22 -33.54 18.37
C SER A 20 -22.26 -32.41 17.36
N HIS A 21 -22.77 -31.27 17.81
CA HIS A 21 -22.46 -29.99 17.23
C HIS A 21 -20.93 -29.93 17.30
N HIS A 22 -20.28 -30.52 16.30
CA HIS A 22 -18.95 -30.13 15.91
C HIS A 22 -19.16 -28.70 15.44
N THR A 23 -19.12 -27.79 16.40
CA THR A 23 -18.71 -26.42 16.17
C THR A 23 -17.42 -26.58 15.41
N ALA A 24 -17.51 -26.51 14.09
CA ALA A 24 -16.37 -26.50 13.21
C ALA A 24 -15.65 -25.21 13.58
N THR A 25 -14.73 -25.32 14.54
CA THR A 25 -13.66 -24.36 14.76
C THR A 25 -12.93 -24.37 13.43
N MET A 26 -13.36 -23.51 12.51
CA MET A 26 -12.60 -23.22 11.31
C MET A 26 -11.22 -22.83 11.82
N PRO A 27 -10.14 -23.50 11.39
CA PRO A 27 -8.81 -23.04 11.71
C PRO A 27 -8.76 -21.56 11.30
N PRO A 28 -8.26 -20.65 12.17
CA PRO A 28 -8.09 -19.26 11.76
C PRO A 28 -7.35 -19.30 10.44
N ALA A 29 -7.90 -18.67 9.40
CA ALA A 29 -7.28 -18.65 8.09
C ALA A 29 -5.85 -18.12 8.28
N LEU A 30 -4.87 -19.03 8.33
CA LEU A 30 -3.48 -18.68 8.50
C LEU A 30 -3.15 -17.87 7.27
N SER A 31 -2.97 -16.57 7.44
CA SER A 31 -2.67 -15.67 6.34
C SER A 31 -1.45 -16.24 5.60
N THR A 32 -1.66 -16.71 4.36
CA THR A 32 -0.60 -17.27 3.51
C THR A 32 0.48 -16.22 3.20
N ALA A 33 0.17 -14.93 3.40
CA ALA A 33 1.11 -13.84 3.25
C ALA A 33 2.20 -13.88 4.34
N PRO A 34 3.49 -13.76 3.97
CA PRO A 34 4.56 -13.59 4.96
C PRO A 34 4.34 -12.30 5.77
N LEU A 35 4.75 -12.29 7.04
CA LEU A 35 4.67 -11.09 7.87
C LEU A 35 5.76 -10.09 7.47
N PHE A 36 5.41 -8.80 7.43
CA PHE A 36 6.36 -7.75 7.09
C PHE A 36 7.52 -7.65 8.09
N TRP A 37 7.22 -7.69 9.39
CA TRP A 37 8.21 -7.50 10.46
C TRP A 37 9.10 -8.72 10.73
N SER A 38 8.77 -9.91 10.23
CA SER A 38 9.62 -11.10 10.39
C SER A 38 10.52 -11.37 9.18
N GLY A 39 10.21 -10.77 8.02
CA GLY A 39 10.96 -11.01 6.78
C GLY A 39 10.60 -9.99 5.71
N PRO A 40 11.05 -8.72 5.84
CA PRO A 40 10.63 -7.64 4.94
C PRO A 40 10.97 -7.93 3.48
N LEU A 41 12.16 -8.49 3.19
CA LEU A 41 12.55 -8.87 1.82
C LEU A 41 11.70 -10.02 1.27
N ARG A 42 11.30 -10.97 2.12
CA ARG A 42 10.39 -12.07 1.73
C ARG A 42 9.00 -11.53 1.45
N TYR A 43 8.53 -10.56 2.23
CA TYR A 43 7.26 -9.88 2.00
C TYR A 43 7.26 -9.10 0.68
N CYS A 44 8.27 -8.27 0.41
CA CYS A 44 8.37 -7.53 -0.85
C CYS A 44 8.34 -8.47 -2.07
N ARG A 45 9.07 -9.60 -2.02
CA ARG A 45 9.08 -10.60 -3.11
C ARG A 45 7.73 -11.31 -3.30
N TRP A 46 6.95 -11.49 -2.24
CA TRP A 46 5.59 -12.02 -2.33
C TRP A 46 4.63 -10.94 -2.86
N ALA A 47 4.66 -9.74 -2.28
CA ALA A 47 3.79 -8.63 -2.63
C ALA A 47 3.96 -8.20 -4.10
N ALA A 48 5.18 -8.21 -4.64
CA ALA A 48 5.46 -7.88 -6.04
C ALA A 48 4.80 -8.84 -7.06
N ARG A 49 4.55 -10.11 -6.68
CA ARG A 49 3.97 -11.14 -7.55
C ARG A 49 2.49 -11.37 -7.30
N GLU A 50 2.09 -11.44 -6.03
CA GLU A 50 0.70 -11.75 -5.63
C GLU A 50 -0.21 -10.51 -5.64
N ARG A 51 0.36 -9.33 -5.36
CA ARG A 51 -0.39 -8.06 -5.26
C ARG A 51 0.33 -6.93 -6.02
N PRO A 52 0.59 -7.10 -7.33
CA PRO A 52 1.44 -6.20 -8.11
C PRO A 52 0.94 -4.76 -8.11
N ALA A 53 -0.36 -4.54 -8.22
CA ALA A 53 -0.95 -3.19 -8.23
C ALA A 53 -0.61 -2.41 -6.94
N LEU A 54 -0.76 -3.04 -5.77
CA LEU A 54 -0.48 -2.38 -4.49
C LEU A 54 1.02 -2.15 -4.29
N PHE A 55 1.85 -3.15 -4.60
CA PHE A 55 3.29 -3.05 -4.43
C PHE A 55 3.89 -1.96 -5.31
N TRP A 56 3.60 -1.99 -6.62
CA TRP A 56 4.18 -1.05 -7.57
C TRP A 56 3.61 0.37 -7.43
N SER A 57 2.36 0.53 -6.99
CA SER A 57 1.81 1.86 -6.70
C SER A 57 2.59 2.57 -5.59
N VAL A 58 2.94 1.84 -4.52
CA VAL A 58 3.74 2.41 -3.42
C VAL A 58 5.16 2.70 -3.87
N VAL A 59 5.80 1.79 -4.62
CA VAL A 59 7.17 1.98 -5.10
C VAL A 59 7.28 3.18 -6.04
N ILE A 60 6.39 3.28 -7.03
CA ILE A 60 6.38 4.40 -7.99
C ILE A 60 5.98 5.69 -7.29
N GLY A 61 4.99 5.64 -6.39
CA GLY A 61 4.56 6.78 -5.59
C GLY A 61 5.68 7.32 -4.70
N ALA A 62 6.49 6.44 -4.11
CA ALA A 62 7.64 6.82 -3.29
C ALA A 62 8.85 7.29 -4.12
N ALA A 63 9.01 6.79 -5.35
CA ALA A 63 10.12 7.16 -6.22
C ALA A 63 10.17 8.67 -6.54
N GLY A 64 9.01 9.34 -6.66
CA GLY A 64 8.94 10.78 -6.91
C GLY A 64 9.54 11.62 -5.76
N PRO A 65 9.00 11.52 -4.52
CA PRO A 65 9.54 12.23 -3.36
C PRO A 65 11.00 11.89 -3.05
N ILE A 66 11.41 10.64 -3.26
CA ILE A 66 12.81 10.21 -3.10
C ILE A 66 13.71 10.81 -4.19
N GLY A 67 13.19 10.97 -5.41
CA GLY A 67 13.89 11.59 -6.52
C GLY A 67 14.19 13.09 -6.31
N MET A 68 13.35 13.82 -5.57
CA MET A 68 13.54 15.26 -5.33
C MET A 68 14.90 15.63 -4.71
N PRO A 69 15.40 14.96 -3.65
CA PRO A 69 16.74 15.23 -3.14
C PRO A 69 17.87 14.55 -3.92
N ILE A 70 17.59 13.50 -4.70
CA ILE A 70 18.63 12.70 -5.38
C ILE A 70 18.94 13.25 -6.78
N VAL A 71 17.93 13.68 -7.52
CA VAL A 71 18.07 14.07 -8.93
C VAL A 71 18.83 15.40 -9.11
N PRO A 72 18.56 16.49 -8.36
CA PRO A 72 19.28 17.76 -8.52
C PRO A 72 20.81 17.67 -8.38
N PRO A 73 21.39 17.03 -7.34
CA PRO A 73 22.85 16.96 -7.23
C PRO A 73 23.48 16.13 -8.36
N ILE A 74 22.79 15.08 -8.84
CA ILE A 74 23.24 14.31 -10.00
C ILE A 74 23.22 15.18 -11.26
N ARG A 75 22.15 15.98 -11.47
CA ARG A 75 22.04 16.93 -12.60
C ARG A 75 23.18 17.94 -12.60
N HIS A 76 23.46 18.57 -11.45
CA HIS A 76 24.57 19.51 -11.31
C HIS A 76 25.93 18.87 -11.55
N TYR A 77 26.13 17.61 -11.16
CA TYR A 77 27.37 16.88 -11.44
C TYR A 77 27.62 16.69 -12.95
N PHE A 78 26.56 16.48 -13.74
CA PHE A 78 26.65 16.41 -15.20
C PHE A 78 26.72 17.77 -15.90
N GLY A 79 26.80 18.87 -15.13
CA GLY A 79 26.93 20.23 -15.66
C GLY A 79 25.60 20.90 -15.98
N ASP A 80 24.47 20.34 -15.58
CA ASP A 80 23.17 21.02 -15.67
C ASP A 80 23.05 22.05 -14.53
N ILE A 81 23.16 23.33 -14.86
CA ILE A 81 23.12 24.45 -13.91
C ILE A 81 21.71 25.05 -13.92
N ASP A 82 21.23 25.45 -12.74
CA ASP A 82 19.93 26.10 -12.63
C ASP A 82 19.92 27.43 -13.41
N PRO A 83 18.89 27.67 -14.24
CA PRO A 83 18.78 28.91 -14.99
C PRO A 83 18.57 30.10 -14.07
N ALA A 84 19.03 31.27 -14.50
CA ALA A 84 18.77 32.52 -13.79
C ALA A 84 17.26 32.77 -13.66
N PRO A 85 16.78 33.29 -12.52
CA PRO A 85 15.36 33.60 -12.32
C PRO A 85 14.85 34.60 -13.36
N VAL A 86 13.69 34.32 -13.96
CA VAL A 86 13.03 35.24 -14.89
C VAL A 86 12.51 36.46 -14.10
N PRO A 87 12.77 37.70 -14.55
CA PRO A 87 12.20 38.88 -13.93
C PRO A 87 10.68 38.87 -14.01
N VAL A 88 10.02 38.93 -12.86
CA VAL A 88 8.54 39.00 -12.75
C VAL A 88 8.02 40.44 -12.73
N THR A 89 8.93 41.41 -12.66
CA THR A 89 8.64 42.84 -12.62
C THR A 89 9.66 43.59 -13.45
N TYR A 90 9.35 44.84 -13.80
CA TYR A 90 10.32 45.72 -14.41
C TYR A 90 11.55 45.85 -13.47
N PRO A 91 12.78 45.60 -13.97
CA PRO A 91 13.98 45.66 -13.13
C PRO A 91 14.29 47.11 -12.78
N VAL A 92 13.77 47.57 -11.64
CA VAL A 92 14.06 48.90 -11.09
C VAL A 92 15.46 48.85 -10.47
N PRO A 93 16.41 49.69 -10.92
CA PRO A 93 17.71 49.80 -10.27
C PRO A 93 17.56 50.20 -8.81
N THR A 94 18.34 49.58 -7.91
CA THR A 94 18.32 49.89 -6.47
C THR A 94 19.08 51.17 -6.10
N GLY A 95 19.75 51.79 -7.08
CA GLY A 95 20.57 52.98 -6.88
C GLY A 95 19.78 54.29 -6.73
N PRO A 96 20.41 55.34 -6.19
CA PRO A 96 19.84 56.69 -6.18
C PRO A 96 19.53 57.18 -7.60
N ARG A 97 18.53 58.07 -7.72
CA ARG A 97 18.21 58.69 -9.01
C ARG A 97 19.40 59.51 -9.51
N LYS A 98 19.77 59.30 -10.77
CA LYS A 98 20.77 60.12 -11.46
C LYS A 98 20.08 61.32 -12.10
N GLN A 99 20.63 62.52 -11.93
CA GLN A 99 20.17 63.68 -12.70
C GLN A 99 20.53 63.47 -14.17
N LEU A 100 19.52 63.50 -15.03
CA LEU A 100 19.67 63.37 -16.48
C LEU A 100 19.57 64.76 -17.11
N SER A 101 20.22 64.98 -18.26
CA SER A 101 20.15 66.22 -19.04
C SER A 101 20.04 65.88 -20.54
N GLY A 102 19.43 66.76 -21.34
CA GLY A 102 19.44 66.63 -22.81
C GLY A 102 18.11 66.21 -23.46
N TYR A 103 17.03 66.24 -22.68
CA TYR A 103 15.63 66.12 -23.13
C TYR A 103 14.75 67.18 -22.43
N ASP A 104 15.39 68.25 -21.99
CA ASP A 104 14.72 69.44 -21.45
C ASP A 104 14.14 70.22 -22.65
N ASP A 105 12.92 70.76 -22.51
CA ASP A 105 12.14 71.40 -23.59
C ASP A 105 12.90 72.52 -24.36
#